data_AF-A0A9E3CP11-F1
#
_entry.id   AF-A0A9E3CP11-F1
#
_cell.length_a   1.000
_cell.length_b   1.000
_cell.length_c   1.000
_cell.angle_alpha   90.00
_cell.angle_beta   90.00
_cell.angle_gamma   90.00
#
_symmetry.space_group_name_H-M   'P 1'
#
loop_
_entity.id
_entity.type
_entity.pdbx_description
1 polymer ?
#
loop_
_entity_poly.entity_id
_entity_poly.type
_entity_poly.pdbx_seq_one_letter_code
_entity_poly.pdbx_strand_id
1 'polypeptide(L)'
;MADILIRNVSPRTKERLRLRAKRRGKSLEADLRETLERIANEEQGVGKPKVGFGTWLASISRPGSDDLTGILDELRSAPLRRVDFE
;
A
#
# COMPACT_ATOMS: atom_id res chain seq x y z
N MET A 1 3.53 -14.90 -6.61
CA MET A 1 4.99 -14.84 -6.79
C MET A 1 5.24 -13.90 -7.95
N ALA A 2 6.07 -12.88 -7.78
CA ALA A 2 6.34 -11.88 -8.81
C ALA A 2 7.85 -11.79 -9.01
N ASP A 3 8.28 -11.84 -10.27
CA ASP A 3 9.69 -11.90 -10.64
C ASP A 3 10.08 -10.62 -11.39
N ILE A 4 11.25 -10.06 -11.06
CA ILE A 4 11.79 -8.86 -11.70
C ILE A 4 13.16 -9.19 -12.28
N LEU A 5 13.32 -9.01 -13.59
CA LEU A 5 14.60 -9.18 -14.27
C LEU A 5 15.25 -7.83 -14.54
N ILE A 6 16.35 -7.55 -13.82
CA ILE A 6 17.15 -6.34 -14.04
C ILE A 6 18.33 -6.69 -14.97
N ARG A 7 18.26 -6.23 -16.22
CA ARG A 7 19.33 -6.39 -17.20
C ARG A 7 20.30 -5.21 -17.17
N ASN A 8 21.50 -5.41 -17.73
CA ASN A 8 22.51 -4.36 -17.92
C ASN A 8 22.95 -3.64 -16.63
N VAL A 9 22.96 -4.33 -15.50
CA VAL A 9 23.53 -3.81 -14.26
C VAL A 9 25.05 -3.76 -14.39
N SER A 10 25.65 -2.62 -14.03
CA SER A 10 27.11 -2.51 -14.08
C SER A 10 27.77 -3.59 -13.21
N PRO A 11 28.89 -4.21 -13.67
CA PRO A 11 29.57 -5.25 -12.90
C PRO A 11 29.97 -4.76 -11.50
N ARG A 12 30.40 -3.50 -11.40
CA ARG A 12 30.76 -2.84 -10.14
C ARG A 12 29.58 -2.71 -9.18
N THR A 13 28.39 -2.37 -9.68
CA THR A 13 27.18 -2.29 -8.85
C THR A 13 26.76 -3.67 -8.37
N LYS A 14 26.76 -4.68 -9.26
CA LYS A 14 26.42 -6.06 -8.91
C LYS A 14 27.33 -6.60 -7.80
N GLU A 15 28.63 -6.32 -7.87
CA GLU A 15 29.58 -6.78 -6.86
C GLU A 15 29.37 -6.08 -5.50
N ARG A 16 29.09 -4.77 -5.51
CA ARG A 16 28.74 -4.04 -4.27
C ARG A 16 27.50 -4.62 -3.59
N LEU A 17 26.47 -4.93 -4.36
CA LEU A 17 25.25 -5.57 -3.84
C LEU A 17 25.54 -6.97 -3.30
N ARG A 18 26.37 -7.76 -4.00
CA ARG A 18 26.79 -9.08 -3.53
C ARG A 18 27.55 -9.02 -2.21
N LEU A 19 28.49 -8.09 -2.08
CA LEU A 19 29.25 -7.87 -0.84
C LEU A 19 28.34 -7.42 0.31
N ARG A 20 27.36 -6.54 0.03
CA ARG A 20 26.35 -6.12 1.02
C ARG A 20 25.53 -7.31 1.51
N ALA A 21 25.03 -8.14 0.61
CA ALA A 21 24.26 -9.34 0.96
C ALA A 21 25.11 -10.33 1.79
N LYS A 22 26.38 -10.54 1.41
CA LYS A 22 27.33 -11.39 2.16
C LYS A 22 27.57 -10.87 3.58
N ARG A 23 27.75 -9.56 3.76
CA ARG A 23 27.90 -8.95 5.11
C ARG A 23 26.67 -9.16 5.99
N ARG A 24 25.50 -9.32 5.40
CA ARG A 24 24.22 -9.56 6.08
C ARG A 24 23.88 -11.05 6.22
N GLY A 25 24.73 -11.95 5.72
CA GLY A 25 24.47 -13.39 5.73
C GLY A 25 23.28 -13.83 4.86
N LYS A 26 22.88 -13.02 3.87
CA LYS A 26 21.72 -13.26 3.00
C LYS A 26 22.16 -13.56 1.57
N SER A 27 21.29 -14.23 0.80
CA SER A 27 21.45 -14.29 -0.66
C SER A 27 21.28 -12.89 -1.27
N LEU A 28 21.87 -12.68 -2.44
CA LEU A 28 21.75 -11.41 -3.17
C LEU A 28 20.28 -11.05 -3.42
N GLU A 29 19.48 -12.03 -3.82
CA GLU A 29 18.04 -11.86 -4.08
C GLU A 29 17.28 -11.49 -2.80
N ALA A 30 17.59 -12.16 -1.67
CA ALA A 30 16.92 -11.87 -0.40
C ALA A 30 17.21 -10.45 0.11
N ASP A 31 18.48 -10.00 0.03
CA ASP A 31 18.85 -8.63 0.40
C ASP A 31 18.21 -7.59 -0.53
N LEU A 32 18.11 -7.89 -1.84
CA LEU A 32 17.42 -7.04 -2.81
C LEU A 32 15.92 -6.94 -2.52
N ARG A 33 15.26 -8.06 -2.26
CA ARG A 33 13.82 -8.09 -1.95
C ARG A 33 13.49 -7.25 -0.73
N GLU A 34 14.19 -7.47 0.37
CA GLU A 34 14.01 -6.69 1.61
C GLU A 34 14.30 -5.20 1.38
N THR A 35 15.30 -4.89 0.57
CA THR A 35 15.62 -3.49 0.25
C THR A 35 14.52 -2.83 -0.56
N LEU A 36 13.97 -3.52 -1.56
CA LEU A 36 12.88 -3.03 -2.39
C LEU A 36 11.58 -2.89 -1.59
N GLU A 37 11.25 -3.86 -0.73
CA GLU A 37 10.11 -3.77 0.18
C GLU A 37 10.23 -2.58 1.12
N ARG A 38 11.41 -2.41 1.72
CA ARG A 38 11.68 -1.27 2.59
C ARG A 38 11.54 0.06 1.84
N ILE A 39 12.12 0.21 0.65
CA ILE A 39 11.98 1.43 -0.17
C ILE A 39 10.51 1.68 -0.53
N ALA A 40 9.81 0.65 -0.99
CA ALA A 40 8.40 0.76 -1.36
C ALA A 40 7.51 1.16 -0.18
N ASN A 41 7.89 0.78 1.05
CA ASN A 41 7.18 1.17 2.28
C ASN A 41 7.64 2.54 2.81
N GLU A 42 8.90 2.93 2.60
CA GLU A 42 9.45 4.24 2.97
C GLU A 42 8.89 5.35 2.07
N GLU A 43 8.75 5.11 0.75
CA GLU A 43 8.08 6.03 -0.19
C GLU A 43 6.56 6.16 0.09
N GLN A 44 5.98 5.19 0.80
CA GLN A 44 4.60 5.29 1.30
C GLN A 44 4.46 6.10 2.60
N GLY A 45 5.54 6.74 3.08
CA GLY A 45 5.48 7.67 4.20
C GLY A 45 4.41 8.75 3.95
N VAL A 46 3.45 8.87 4.88
CA VAL A 46 2.25 9.73 4.84
C VAL A 46 1.01 9.07 4.19
N GLY A 47 0.36 8.17 4.92
CA GLY A 47 -1.09 7.98 4.75
C GLY A 47 -1.58 6.54 4.70
N LYS A 48 -1.87 6.03 5.90
CA LYS A 48 -2.76 4.89 6.20
C LYS A 48 -2.16 3.49 5.99
N PRO A 49 -2.31 2.58 6.97
CA PRO A 49 -2.21 1.17 6.68
C PRO A 49 -3.15 0.86 5.51
N LYS A 50 -2.72 0.02 4.55
CA LYS A 50 -3.61 -0.61 3.58
C LYS A 50 -4.53 -1.56 4.34
N VAL A 51 -5.46 -0.99 5.09
CA VAL A 51 -6.69 -1.68 5.46
C VAL A 51 -7.29 -2.07 4.12
N GLY A 52 -7.28 -3.38 3.80
CA GLY A 52 -7.88 -3.85 2.56
C GLY A 52 -9.30 -3.30 2.45
N PHE A 53 -9.78 -2.98 1.25
CA PHE A 53 -11.09 -2.35 1.07
C PHE A 53 -12.19 -3.04 1.89
N GLY A 54 -12.18 -4.37 1.95
CA GLY A 54 -13.11 -5.14 2.78
C GLY A 54 -12.92 -4.95 4.29
N THR A 55 -11.69 -4.86 4.80
CA THR A 55 -11.41 -4.57 6.21
C THR A 55 -11.84 -3.13 6.57
N TRP A 56 -11.69 -2.20 5.62
CA TRP A 56 -12.09 -0.81 5.80
C TRP A 56 -13.61 -0.70 5.80
N LEU A 57 -14.27 -1.34 4.82
CA LEU A 57 -15.72 -1.42 4.74
C LEU A 57 -16.32 -2.06 6.00
N ALA A 58 -15.74 -3.17 6.47
CA ALA A 58 -16.18 -3.82 7.70
C ALA A 58 -15.96 -2.95 8.95
N SER A 59 -14.95 -2.06 8.96
CA SER A 59 -14.71 -1.15 10.09
C SER A 59 -15.77 -0.05 10.16
N ILE A 60 -16.20 0.48 9.00
CA ILE A 60 -17.25 1.50 8.97
C ILE A 60 -18.63 0.86 9.13
N SER A 61 -18.90 -0.30 8.54
CA SER A 61 -20.23 -0.94 8.48
C SER A 61 -20.63 -1.73 9.72
N ARG A 62 -19.81 -1.74 10.79
CA ARG A 62 -20.17 -2.42 12.03
C ARG A 62 -21.39 -1.73 12.66
N PRO A 63 -22.44 -2.48 13.04
CA PRO A 63 -23.57 -1.91 13.76
C PRO A 63 -23.08 -1.23 15.04
N GLY A 64 -23.36 0.08 15.19
CA GLY A 64 -22.93 0.87 16.34
C GLY A 64 -21.68 1.73 16.15
N SER A 65 -21.15 1.87 14.93
CA SER A 65 -20.21 2.96 14.61
C SER A 65 -20.99 4.28 14.45
N ASP A 66 -20.72 5.25 15.33
CA ASP A 66 -21.36 6.58 15.27
C ASP A 66 -21.06 7.33 13.96
N ASP A 67 -19.95 6.97 13.30
CA ASP A 67 -19.45 7.61 12.07
C ASP A 67 -20.40 7.40 10.87
N LEU A 68 -20.88 6.17 10.62
CA LEU A 68 -21.80 5.93 9.49
C LEU A 68 -23.20 6.49 9.74
N THR A 69 -23.69 6.43 10.96
CA THR A 69 -25.03 6.91 11.30
C THR A 69 -25.12 8.42 11.08
N GLY A 70 -24.10 9.17 11.52
CA GLY A 70 -24.00 10.61 11.28
C GLY A 70 -23.93 10.97 9.80
N ILE A 71 -23.09 10.27 9.01
CA ILE A 71 -22.97 10.50 7.56
C ILE A 71 -24.29 10.20 6.83
N LEU A 72 -24.99 9.13 7.21
CA LEU A 72 -26.28 8.77 6.61
C LEU A 72 -27.37 9.79 6.93
N ASP A 73 -27.41 10.31 8.15
CA ASP A 73 -28.39 11.32 8.54
C ASP A 73 -28.12 12.67 7.85
N GLU A 74 -26.85 13.04 7.63
CA GLU A 74 -26.49 14.21 6.83
C GLU A 74 -26.96 14.05 5.37
N LEU A 75 -26.70 12.89 4.75
CA LEU A 75 -27.15 12.58 3.39
C LEU A 75 -28.68 12.58 3.24
N ARG A 76 -29.40 12.08 4.25
CA ARG A 76 -30.88 12.11 4.26
C ARG A 76 -31.44 13.51 4.45
N SER A 77 -30.72 14.36 5.16
CA SER A 77 -31.13 15.75 5.44
C SER A 77 -30.78 16.71 4.30
N ALA A 78 -29.95 16.29 3.35
CA ALA A 78 -29.59 17.09 2.20
C ALA A 78 -30.81 17.36 1.29
N PRO A 79 -30.95 18.58 0.76
CA PRO A 79 -32.06 18.92 -0.13
C PRO A 79 -31.99 18.06 -1.40
N LEU A 80 -33.12 17.42 -1.74
CA LEU A 80 -33.24 16.58 -2.93
C LEU A 80 -32.99 17.42 -4.17
N ARG A 81 -31.85 17.18 -4.82
CA ARG A 81 -31.57 17.74 -6.14
C ARG A 81 -32.32 16.90 -7.18
N ARG A 82 -33.22 17.53 -7.93
CA ARG A 82 -33.78 16.91 -9.13
C ARG A 82 -32.65 16.70 -10.13
N VAL A 83 -32.54 15.47 -10.62
CA VAL A 83 -31.67 15.12 -11.73
C VAL A 83 -32.54 15.02 -12.97
N ASP A 84 -32.25 15.85 -13.96
CA ASP A 84 -32.87 15.78 -15.27
C ASP A 84 -32.05 14.79 -16.11
N PHE A 85 -32.73 13.75 -16.60
CA PHE A 85 -32.15 12.75 -17.50
C PHE A 85 -32.55 13.10 -18.94
N GLU A 86 -32.07 14.25 -19.44
CA GLU A 86 -32.07 14.52 -20.89
C GLU A 86 -30.94 13.76 -21.59
#